data_AF-A0A084IGA5-F1
#
_entry.id   AF-A0A084IGA5-F1
#
_cell.length_a   1.000
_cell.length_b   1.000
_cell.length_c   1.000
_cell.angle_alpha   90.00
_cell.angle_beta   90.00
_cell.angle_gamma   90.00
#
_symmetry.space_group_name_H-M   'P 1'
#
loop_
_entity.id
_entity.type
_entity.pdbx_description
1 polymer ?
#
loop_
_entity_poly.entity_id
_entity_poly.type
_entity_poly.pdbx_seq_one_letter_code
_entity_poly.pdbx_strand_id
1 'polypeptide(L)'
;MDHEEVENTDEQIAFAVKQTETGTRAEEVCRKMGISQATLYNWKKKYGGLSVSEVRRLKQLEEENGRLKKLVADLSLDKEMLQEVLRKALKAARRRELAYGLIQAYKVSTRRASAILLLSSSSSFTRRTRETIALHRRSGLRGRTRAVH
;
A
#
# COMPACT_ATOMS: atom_id res chain seq x y z
N MET A 1 -7.37 -1.42 -24.13
CA MET A 1 -6.68 -0.43 -24.97
C MET A 1 -5.40 -0.12 -24.21
N ASP A 2 -4.39 -0.94 -24.48
CA ASP A 2 -3.12 -0.86 -23.78
C ASP A 2 -2.40 0.39 -24.27
N HIS A 3 -2.19 1.35 -23.38
CA HIS A 3 -1.24 2.42 -23.65
C HIS A 3 0.14 1.77 -23.62
N GLU A 4 0.57 1.31 -24.79
CA GLU A 4 1.95 0.92 -25.06
C GLU A 4 2.79 2.17 -24.82
N GLU A 5 3.33 2.30 -23.60
CA GLU A 5 4.34 3.29 -23.28
C GLU A 5 5.51 2.99 -24.20
N VAL A 6 5.61 3.72 -25.31
CA VAL A 6 6.81 3.71 -26.14
C VAL A 6 7.98 4.00 -25.20
N GLU A 7 8.80 2.99 -24.92
CA GLU A 7 9.93 3.11 -24.02
C GLU A 7 10.96 4.06 -24.66
N ASN A 8 10.90 5.32 -24.24
CA ASN A 8 11.89 6.33 -24.62
C ASN A 8 13.01 6.33 -23.58
N THR A 9 14.25 6.44 -24.05
CA THR A 9 15.39 6.48 -23.12
C THR A 9 15.33 7.78 -22.31
N ASP A 10 15.74 7.71 -21.04
CA ASP A 10 15.72 8.89 -20.15
C ASP A 10 16.60 10.02 -20.69
N GLU A 11 17.65 9.65 -21.41
CA GLU A 11 18.57 10.53 -22.13
C GLU A 11 17.86 11.27 -23.28
N GLN A 12 17.04 10.58 -24.08
CA GLN A 12 16.26 11.20 -25.16
C GLN A 12 15.25 12.21 -24.61
N ILE A 13 14.56 11.86 -23.53
CA ILE A 13 13.58 12.72 -22.86
C ILE A 13 14.26 13.98 -22.34
N ALA A 14 15.30 13.83 -21.53
CA ALA A 14 16.03 14.95 -20.94
C ALA A 14 16.70 15.82 -22.01
N PHE A 15 17.24 15.22 -23.07
CA PHE A 15 17.82 15.96 -24.20
C PHE A 15 16.77 16.81 -24.90
N ALA A 16 15.62 16.24 -25.27
CA ALA A 16 14.57 16.97 -25.97
C ALA A 16 14.01 18.13 -25.14
N VAL A 17 13.78 17.89 -23.84
CA VAL A 17 13.34 18.94 -22.90
C VAL A 17 14.38 20.06 -22.82
N LYS A 18 15.65 19.72 -22.60
CA LYS A 18 16.74 20.69 -22.49
C LYS A 18 16.91 21.55 -23.74
N GLN A 19 16.83 20.95 -24.94
CA GLN A 19 16.91 21.70 -26.21
C GLN A 19 15.81 22.77 -26.31
N THR A 20 14.59 22.45 -25.90
CA THR A 20 13.49 23.43 -25.89
C THR A 20 13.61 24.48 -24.80
N GLU A 21 14.27 24.17 -23.68
CA GLU A 21 14.57 25.12 -22.60
C GLU A 21 15.68 26.10 -23.01
N THR A 22 16.65 25.65 -23.83
CA THR A 22 17.71 26.49 -24.39
C THR A 22 17.26 27.34 -25.59
N GLY A 23 15.98 27.29 -25.96
CA GLY A 23 15.38 28.15 -26.99
C GLY A 23 15.29 27.55 -28.40
N THR A 24 15.61 26.27 -28.60
CA THR A 24 15.38 25.59 -29.89
C THR A 24 13.88 25.43 -30.15
N ARG A 25 13.44 25.70 -31.39
CA ARG A 25 12.04 25.56 -31.78
C ARG A 25 11.57 24.13 -31.60
N ALA A 26 10.40 23.94 -30.98
CA ALA A 26 9.81 22.63 -30.72
C ALA A 26 9.65 21.79 -32.00
N GLU A 27 9.31 22.41 -33.13
CA GLU A 27 9.21 21.78 -34.46
C GLU A 27 10.52 21.10 -34.89
N GLU A 28 11.65 21.76 -34.67
CA GLU A 28 12.96 21.24 -35.05
C GLU A 28 13.37 20.06 -34.16
N VAL A 29 13.13 20.17 -32.86
CA VAL A 29 13.38 19.09 -31.90
C VAL A 29 12.54 17.87 -32.25
N CYS A 30 11.26 18.06 -32.53
CA CYS A 30 10.35 16.99 -32.94
C CYS A 30 10.80 16.30 -34.23
N ARG A 31 11.17 17.07 -35.26
CA ARG A 31 11.65 16.54 -36.54
C ARG A 31 12.96 15.75 -36.40
N LYS A 32 13.90 16.22 -35.56
CA LYS A 32 15.18 15.55 -35.32
C LYS A 32 15.02 14.26 -34.50
N MET A 33 14.13 14.28 -33.51
CA MET A 33 13.91 13.17 -32.58
C MET A 33 12.86 12.17 -33.07
N GLY A 34 12.13 12.47 -34.15
CA GLY A 34 11.05 11.61 -34.66
C GLY A 34 9.83 11.54 -33.74
N ILE A 35 9.60 12.56 -32.90
CA ILE A 35 8.49 12.59 -31.94
C ILE A 35 7.44 13.63 -32.33
N SER A 36 6.21 13.47 -31.84
CA SER A 36 5.17 14.48 -31.99
C SER A 36 5.40 15.67 -31.05
N GLN A 37 4.89 16.85 -31.41
CA GLN A 37 4.91 18.00 -30.50
C GLN A 37 4.15 17.71 -29.20
N ALA A 38 3.06 16.94 -29.25
CA ALA A 38 2.29 16.56 -28.07
C ALA A 38 3.16 15.76 -27.07
N THR A 39 3.98 14.83 -27.57
CA THR A 39 4.94 14.07 -26.76
C THR A 39 5.95 14.99 -26.08
N LEU A 40 6.51 15.94 -26.83
CA LEU A 40 7.48 16.91 -26.32
C LEU A 40 6.89 17.83 -25.26
N TYR A 41 5.67 18.33 -25.46
CA TYR A 41 4.96 19.14 -24.46
C TYR A 41 4.65 18.34 -23.19
N ASN A 42 4.25 17.07 -23.32
CA ASN A 42 4.03 16.19 -22.17
C ASN A 42 5.33 15.96 -21.38
N TRP A 43 6.45 15.73 -22.07
CA TRP A 43 7.75 15.60 -21.41
C TRP A 43 8.19 16.89 -20.74
N LYS A 44 8.03 18.05 -21.39
CA LYS A 44 8.37 19.33 -20.77
C LYS A 44 7.54 19.61 -19.52
N LYS A 45 6.25 19.26 -19.54
CA LYS A 45 5.37 19.38 -18.36
C LYS A 45 5.78 18.45 -17.22
N LYS A 46 6.24 17.24 -17.53
CA LYS A 46 6.54 16.18 -16.54
C LYS A 46 7.98 16.20 -16.03
N TYR A 47 8.93 16.57 -16.90
CA TYR A 47 10.38 16.41 -16.69
C TYR A 47 11.16 17.73 -16.84
N GLY A 48 10.48 18.86 -17.06
CA GLY A 48 11.11 20.18 -17.16
C GLY A 48 11.99 20.50 -15.96
N GLY A 49 13.18 21.05 -16.21
CA GLY A 49 14.16 21.38 -15.17
C GLY A 49 14.85 20.19 -14.49
N LEU A 50 14.57 18.95 -14.89
CA LEU A 50 15.22 17.75 -14.33
C LEU A 50 16.47 17.37 -15.13
N SER A 51 17.50 16.91 -14.41
CA SER A 51 18.64 16.21 -15.00
C SER A 51 18.26 14.79 -15.44
N VAL A 52 19.10 14.16 -16.29
CA VAL A 52 18.89 12.78 -16.77
C VAL A 52 18.74 11.79 -15.61
N SER A 53 19.55 11.92 -14.55
CA SER A 53 19.49 11.06 -13.38
C SER A 53 18.19 11.25 -12.59
N GLU A 54 17.66 12.47 -12.52
CA GLU A 54 16.37 12.77 -11.90
C GLU A 54 15.19 12.24 -12.72
N VAL A 55 15.23 12.34 -14.05
CA VAL A 55 14.24 11.73 -14.95
C VAL A 55 14.19 10.21 -14.74
N ARG A 56 15.36 9.56 -14.73
CA ARG A 56 15.48 8.12 -14.48
C ARG A 56 14.91 7.73 -13.13
N ARG A 57 15.30 8.44 -12.06
CA ARG A 57 14.81 8.19 -10.70
C ARG A 57 13.29 8.40 -10.60
N LEU A 58 12.76 9.42 -11.26
CA LEU A 58 11.32 9.70 -11.25
C LEU A 58 10.53 8.56 -11.92
N LYS A 59 10.95 8.10 -13.09
CA LYS A 59 10.32 6.95 -13.78
C LYS A 59 10.37 5.68 -12.93
N GLN A 60 11.51 5.39 -12.30
CA GLN A 60 11.64 4.24 -11.39
C GLN A 60 10.68 4.33 -10.20
N LEU A 61 10.57 5.51 -9.58
CA LEU A 61 9.65 5.73 -8.46
C LEU A 61 8.18 5.63 -8.89
N GLU A 62 7.84 6.12 -10.09
CA GLU A 62 6.49 5.99 -10.64
C GLU A 62 6.12 4.53 -10.92
N GLU A 63 7.04 3.76 -11.48
CA GLU A 63 6.86 2.34 -11.73
C GLU A 63 6.69 1.56 -10.42
N GLU A 64 7.59 1.78 -9.46
CA GLU A 64 7.51 1.14 -8.14
C GLU A 64 6.21 1.52 -7.43
N ASN A 65 5.82 2.80 -7.45
CA ASN A 65 4.55 3.26 -6.88
C ASN A 65 3.35 2.60 -7.58
N GLY A 66 3.40 2.43 -8.89
CA GLY A 66 2.40 1.68 -9.65
C GLY A 66 2.28 0.23 -9.21
N ARG A 67 3.41 -0.48 -9.07
CA ARG A 67 3.45 -1.87 -8.57
C ARG A 67 2.94 -1.96 -7.13
N LEU A 68 3.35 -1.04 -6.26
CA LEU A 68 2.91 -0.99 -4.87
C LEU A 68 1.41 -0.71 -4.75
N LYS A 69 0.85 0.19 -5.56
CA LYS A 69 -0.60 0.45 -5.61
C LYS A 69 -1.38 -0.80 -6.00
N LYS A 70 -0.92 -1.55 -7.01
CA LYS A 70 -1.54 -2.83 -7.41
C LYS A 70 -1.52 -3.83 -6.25
N LEU A 71 -0.36 -4.05 -5.65
CA LEU A 71 -0.22 -4.96 -4.51
C LEU A 71 -1.12 -4.57 -3.32
N VAL A 72 -1.21 -3.28 -2.99
CA VAL A 72 -2.08 -2.78 -1.93
C VAL A 72 -3.56 -2.99 -2.27
N ALA A 73 -3.96 -2.80 -3.53
CA ALA A 73 -5.33 -3.05 -3.97
C ALA A 73 -5.69 -4.53 -3.80
N ASP A 74 -4.85 -5.44 -4.30
CA ASP A 74 -5.06 -6.89 -4.21
C ASP A 74 -5.15 -7.36 -2.75
N LEU A 75 -4.20 -6.95 -1.91
CA LEU A 75 -4.22 -7.28 -0.47
C LEU A 75 -5.40 -6.67 0.28
N SER A 76 -5.92 -5.52 -0.19
CA SER A 76 -7.11 -4.91 0.40
C SER A 76 -8.37 -5.69 0.04
N LEU A 77 -8.48 -6.17 -1.20
CA LEU A 77 -9.58 -7.05 -1.63
C LEU A 77 -9.56 -8.37 -0.86
N ASP A 78 -8.40 -9.02 -0.75
CA ASP A 78 -8.24 -10.25 0.03
C ASP A 78 -8.66 -10.05 1.49
N LYS A 79 -8.23 -8.93 2.10
CA LYS A 79 -8.63 -8.57 3.46
C LYS A 79 -10.15 -8.41 3.58
N GLU A 80 -10.80 -7.73 2.64
CA GLU A 80 -12.26 -7.55 2.63
C GLU A 80 -12.99 -8.90 2.52
N MET A 81 -12.55 -9.76 1.60
CA MET A 81 -13.09 -11.12 1.44
C MET A 81 -12.96 -11.93 2.72
N LEU A 82 -11.77 -11.94 3.35
CA LEU A 82 -11.54 -12.63 4.62
C LEU A 82 -12.39 -12.06 5.75
N GLN A 83 -12.53 -10.74 5.83
CA GLN A 83 -13.38 -10.08 6.81
C GLN A 83 -14.85 -10.46 6.63
N GLU A 84 -15.34 -10.57 5.40
CA GLU A 84 -16.71 -11.01 5.13
C GLU A 84 -16.96 -12.47 5.56
N VAL A 85 -16.00 -13.37 5.29
CA VAL A 85 -16.06 -14.75 5.78
C VAL A 85 -16.10 -14.78 7.30
N LEU A 86 -15.24 -14.01 7.99
CA LEU A 86 -15.22 -13.92 9.45
C LEU A 86 -16.55 -13.37 10.02
N ARG A 87 -17.20 -12.44 9.30
CA ARG A 87 -18.49 -11.87 9.68
C ARG A 87 -19.58 -12.94 9.69
N LYS A 88 -19.61 -13.79 8.66
CA LYS A 88 -20.61 -14.85 8.48
C LYS A 88 -20.35 -16.09 9.33
N ALA A 89 -19.09 -16.53 9.43
CA ALA A 89 -18.74 -17.81 10.05
C ALA A 89 -18.64 -17.76 11.58
N LEU A 90 -18.28 -16.62 12.18
CA LEU A 90 -17.93 -16.55 13.60
C LEU A 90 -18.84 -15.61 14.40
N LYS A 91 -19.37 -16.13 15.51
CA LYS A 91 -20.03 -15.31 16.54
C LYS A 91 -19.02 -14.36 17.21
N ALA A 92 -19.52 -13.20 17.67
CA ALA A 92 -18.71 -12.17 18.32
C ALA A 92 -17.88 -12.69 19.51
N ALA A 93 -18.39 -13.66 20.29
CA ALA A 93 -17.66 -14.27 21.40
C ALA A 93 -16.38 -14.99 20.94
N ARG A 94 -16.47 -15.82 19.89
CA ARG A 94 -15.32 -16.53 19.32
C ARG A 94 -14.31 -15.57 18.71
N ARG A 95 -14.75 -14.49 18.07
CA ARG A 95 -13.86 -13.43 17.56
C ARG A 95 -13.09 -12.72 18.69
N ARG A 96 -13.66 -12.54 19.89
CA ARG A 96 -12.92 -11.97 21.05
C ARG A 96 -11.83 -12.90 21.57
N GLU A 97 -12.08 -14.21 21.58
CA GLU A 97 -11.08 -15.20 21.96
C GLU A 97 -9.91 -15.22 20.96
N LEU A 98 -10.20 -15.22 19.66
CA LEU A 98 -9.17 -15.13 18.63
C LEU A 98 -8.36 -13.82 18.71
N ALA A 99 -8.98 -12.72 19.12
CA ALA A 99 -8.28 -11.45 19.33
C ALA A 99 -7.18 -11.58 20.40
N TYR A 100 -7.41 -12.38 21.45
CA TYR A 100 -6.37 -12.69 22.42
C TYR A 100 -5.20 -13.42 21.77
N GLY A 101 -5.48 -14.44 20.95
CA GLY A 101 -4.47 -15.18 20.20
C GLY A 101 -3.61 -14.28 19.31
N LEU A 102 -4.25 -13.37 18.55
CA LEU A 102 -3.53 -12.42 17.69
C LEU A 102 -2.61 -11.49 18.47
N ILE A 103 -3.04 -10.98 19.62
CA ILE A 103 -2.21 -10.14 20.50
C ILE A 103 -0.99 -10.90 21.00
N GLN A 104 -1.15 -12.18 21.37
CA GLN A 104 -0.03 -12.98 21.88
C GLN A 104 0.96 -13.37 20.77
N ALA A 105 0.46 -13.80 19.62
CA ALA A 105 1.27 -14.26 18.50
C ALA A 105 2.00 -13.11 17.80
N TYR A 106 1.30 -12.01 17.49
CA TYR A 106 1.83 -10.91 16.67
C TYR A 106 2.18 -9.65 17.45
N LYS A 107 2.04 -9.66 18.79
CA LYS A 107 2.31 -8.51 19.68
C LYS A 107 1.59 -7.22 19.28
N VAL A 108 0.44 -7.34 18.62
CA VAL A 108 -0.37 -6.19 18.20
C VAL A 108 -1.19 -5.63 19.36
N SER A 109 -1.56 -4.35 19.27
CA SER A 109 -2.44 -3.72 20.26
C SER A 109 -3.86 -4.32 20.23
N THR A 110 -4.58 -4.24 21.34
CA THR A 110 -5.99 -4.68 21.39
C THR A 110 -6.86 -3.96 20.36
N ARG A 111 -6.60 -2.67 20.10
CA ARG A 111 -7.33 -1.91 19.08
C ARG A 111 -7.11 -2.52 17.69
N ARG A 112 -5.88 -2.85 17.33
CA ARG A 112 -5.54 -3.47 16.04
C ARG A 112 -6.16 -4.87 15.92
N ALA A 113 -6.07 -5.70 16.96
CA ALA A 113 -6.69 -7.02 16.97
C ALA A 113 -8.23 -6.96 16.84
N SER A 114 -8.88 -6.03 17.56
CA SER A 114 -10.32 -5.82 17.46
C SER A 114 -10.74 -5.35 16.07
N ALA A 115 -9.98 -4.44 15.45
CA ALA A 115 -10.27 -3.96 14.10
C ALA A 115 -10.16 -5.09 13.05
N ILE A 116 -9.13 -5.94 13.13
CA ILE A 116 -8.95 -7.09 12.22
C ILE A 116 -10.14 -8.06 12.32
N LEU A 117 -10.58 -8.35 13.55
CA LEU A 117 -11.64 -9.33 13.83
C LEU A 117 -13.05 -8.74 13.87
N LEU A 118 -13.25 -7.55 13.29
CA LEU A 118 -14.56 -6.91 13.16
C LEU A 118 -15.32 -6.80 14.51
N LEU A 119 -14.58 -6.45 15.55
CA LEU A 119 -15.10 -6.19 16.88
C LEU A 119 -15.37 -4.69 17.02
N SER A 120 -16.56 -4.32 17.52
CA SER A 120 -16.95 -2.91 17.67
C SER A 120 -15.92 -2.14 18.51
N SER A 121 -15.52 -0.97 18.01
CA SER A 121 -14.59 -0.07 18.66
C SER A 121 -15.23 0.80 19.75
N SER A 122 -16.55 0.65 20.00
CA SER A 122 -17.23 1.35 21.08
C SER A 122 -16.51 1.13 22.42
N SER A 123 -16.47 2.17 23.27
CA SER A 123 -15.78 2.15 24.55
C SER A 123 -16.26 0.99 25.45
N SER A 124 -17.57 0.71 25.46
CA SER A 124 -18.17 -0.40 26.20
C SER A 124 -17.80 -1.77 25.64
N PHE A 125 -17.79 -1.93 24.31
CA PHE A 125 -17.44 -3.18 23.65
C PHE A 125 -15.94 -3.48 23.71
N THR A 126 -15.11 -2.44 23.60
CA THR A 126 -13.65 -2.52 23.76
C THR A 126 -13.29 -2.89 25.20
N ARG A 127 -13.98 -2.30 26.19
CA ARG A 127 -13.82 -2.67 27.60
C ARG A 127 -14.17 -4.13 27.85
N ARG A 128 -15.32 -4.61 27.37
CA ARG A 128 -15.72 -6.03 27.47
C ARG A 128 -14.73 -6.97 26.77
N THR A 129 -14.18 -6.56 25.63
CA THR A 129 -13.18 -7.34 24.90
C THR A 129 -11.87 -7.43 25.69
N ARG A 130 -11.41 -6.33 26.28
CA ARG A 130 -10.25 -6.32 27.19
C ARG A 130 -10.48 -7.18 28.44
N GLU A 131 -11.66 -7.13 29.04
CA GLU A 131 -12.03 -7.97 30.18
C GLU A 131 -12.02 -9.46 29.79
N THR A 132 -12.60 -9.81 28.64
CA THR A 132 -12.57 -11.19 28.11
C THR A 132 -11.14 -11.66 27.87
N ILE A 133 -10.30 -10.81 27.26
CA ILE A 133 -8.86 -11.07 27.06
C ILE A 133 -8.13 -11.26 28.40
N ALA A 134 -8.42 -10.42 29.40
CA ALA A 134 -7.80 -10.51 30.72
C ALA A 134 -8.20 -11.81 31.44
N LEU A 135 -9.43 -12.26 31.29
CA LEU A 135 -9.89 -13.55 31.81
C LEU A 135 -9.15 -14.73 31.15
N HIS A 136 -8.98 -14.71 29.83
CA HIS A 136 -8.22 -15.74 29.11
C HIS A 136 -6.73 -15.75 29.51
N ARG A 137 -6.15 -14.57 29.79
CA ARG A 137 -4.80 -14.48 30.36
C ARG A 137 -4.72 -15.13 31.73
N ARG A 138 -5.72 -14.90 32.60
CA ARG A 138 -5.77 -15.49 33.95
C ARG A 138 -6.06 -17.00 33.93
N SER A 139 -6.85 -17.52 32.99
CA SER A 139 -7.11 -18.95 32.85
C SER A 139 -5.92 -19.69 32.21
N GLY A 140 -5.26 -19.11 31.22
CA GLY A 140 -4.03 -19.66 30.64
C GLY A 140 -2.85 -19.73 31.62
N LEU A 141 -2.79 -18.82 32.60
CA LEU A 141 -1.82 -18.88 33.71
C LEU A 141 -2.15 -19.98 34.74
N ARG A 142 -3.44 -20.29 34.94
CA ARG A 142 -3.88 -21.39 35.83
C ARG A 142 -3.60 -22.78 35.26
N GLY A 143 -3.55 -22.94 33.94
CA GLY A 143 -3.12 -24.19 33.29
C GLY A 143 -1.62 -24.50 33.45
N ARG A 144 -0.79 -23.48 33.73
CA ARG A 144 0.66 -23.65 33.99
C ARG A 144 1.02 -23.83 35.46
N THR A 145 0.13 -23.46 36.39
CA THR A 145 0.38 -23.56 37.85
C THR A 145 -0.08 -24.89 38.47
N ARG A 146 -0.64 -25.82 37.68
CA ARG A 146 -1.02 -27.16 38.14
C ARG A 146 -0.03 -28.28 37.74
N ALA A 147 1.11 -27.94 37.13
CA ALA A 147 2.16 -28.89 36.74
C ALA A 147 3.39 -28.84 37.67
N VAL A 148 3.17 -28.59 38.96
CA VAL A 148 4.20 -28.75 40.00
C VAL A 148 3.50 -29.35 41.22
N HIS A 149 3.32 -30.67 41.22
CA HIS A 149 3.29 -31.56 42.39
C HIS A 149 3.29 -33.01 41.91
#